data_AF-A0A427U915-F1
#
_entry.id   AF-A0A427U915-F1
#
_cell.length_a   1.000
_cell.length_b   1.000
_cell.length_c   1.000
_cell.angle_alpha   90.00
_cell.angle_beta   90.00
_cell.angle_gamma   90.00
#
_symmetry.space_group_name_H-M   'P 1'
#
loop_
_entity.id
_entity.type
_entity.pdbx_description
1 polymer ?
#
loop_
_entity_poly.entity_id
_entity_poly.type
_entity_poly.pdbx_seq_one_letter_code
_entity_poly.pdbx_strand_id
1 'polypeptide(L)' 'MEPFIIDVHPQQGEHPLSSHEGEEFIYVLEGEIEILYGKETYNLEAGDSIYYDSVVPHDLHAVDEDAKIMAVVYTPY' A
#
# COMPACT_ATOMS: atom_id res chain seq x y z
N MET A 1 15.83 0.67 4.50
CA MET A 1 15.06 -0.29 3.70
C MET A 1 14.77 -1.48 4.57
N GLU A 2 13.51 -1.58 4.99
CA GLU A 2 13.03 -2.55 5.96
C GLU A 2 11.86 -3.31 5.31
N PRO A 3 11.98 -4.64 5.10
CA PRO A 3 10.92 -5.44 4.51
C PRO A 3 9.94 -5.99 5.57
N PHE A 4 8.66 -6.02 5.22
CA PHE A 4 7.58 -6.56 6.04
C PHE A 4 6.66 -7.44 5.19
N ILE A 5 6.14 -8.51 5.78
CA ILE A 5 4.95 -9.19 5.28
C ILE A 5 3.77 -8.69 6.09
N ILE A 6 2.76 -8.17 5.41
CA ILE A 6 1.62 -7.51 6.02
C ILE A 6 0.34 -8.21 5.54
N ASP A 7 -0.50 -8.58 6.50
CA ASP A 7 -1.88 -8.98 6.23
C ASP A 7 -2.72 -7.70 6.13
N VAL A 8 -3.43 -7.55 5.02
CA VAL A 8 -4.23 -6.37 4.70
C VAL A 8 -5.70 -6.78 4.70
N HIS A 9 -6.53 -6.03 5.42
CA HIS A 9 -7.94 -6.33 5.57
C HIS A 9 -8.80 -5.34 4.79
N PRO A 10 -10.01 -5.75 4.36
CA PRO A 10 -10.98 -4.84 3.80
C PRO A 10 -11.36 -3.75 4.80
N GLN A 11 -11.47 -2.51 4.31
CA GLN A 11 -11.86 -1.37 5.11
C GLN A 11 -13.10 -0.70 4.51
N GLN A 12 -14.08 -0.35 5.36
CA GLN A 12 -15.29 0.37 4.95
C GLN A 12 -15.26 1.81 5.48
N GLY A 13 -15.69 2.76 4.65
CA GLY A 13 -15.89 4.15 5.05
C GLY A 13 -14.77 5.09 4.59
N GLU A 14 -14.53 6.17 5.34
CA GLU A 14 -13.42 7.08 5.03
C GLU A 14 -12.08 6.46 5.44
N HIS A 15 -11.09 6.60 4.56
CA HIS A 15 -9.75 6.08 4.75
C HIS A 15 -8.81 7.20 5.22
N PRO A 16 -8.18 7.07 6.40
CA PRO A 16 -7.24 8.08 6.87
C PRO A 16 -5.96 8.03 6.03
N LEU A 17 -5.65 9.13 5.35
CA LEU A 17 -4.43 9.22 4.56
C LEU A 17 -3.18 9.34 5.44
N SER A 18 -2.15 8.61 5.09
CA SER A 18 -0.80 8.68 5.64
C SER A 18 0.11 9.54 4.75
N SER A 19 1.06 10.24 5.35
CA SER A 19 2.10 11.00 4.63
C SER A 19 3.33 11.10 5.52
N HIS A 20 4.47 10.66 5.01
CA HIS A 20 5.75 10.66 5.74
C HIS A 20 6.93 10.72 4.78
N GLU A 21 8.08 11.20 5.26
CA GLU A 21 9.31 11.15 4.46
C GLU A 21 9.70 9.70 4.19
N GLY A 22 10.14 9.42 2.97
CA GLY A 22 10.56 8.08 2.58
C GLY A 22 9.98 7.60 1.27
N GLU A 23 10.22 6.33 1.00
CA GLU A 23 9.79 5.65 -0.20
C GLU A 23 9.26 4.27 0.17
N GLU A 24 8.23 3.83 -0.55
CA GLU A 24 7.60 2.54 -0.35
C GLU A 24 7.56 1.73 -1.64
N PHE A 25 7.91 0.45 -1.52
CA PHE A 25 7.69 -0.55 -2.54
C PHE A 25 6.72 -1.60 -2.01
N ILE A 26 5.63 -1.83 -2.74
CA ILE A 26 4.62 -2.84 -2.41
C ILE A 26 4.60 -3.89 -3.52
N TYR A 27 4.57 -5.16 -3.13
CA TYR A 27 4.33 -6.31 -4.00
C TYR A 27 3.17 -7.13 -3.45
N VAL A 28 2.16 -7.43 -4.28
CA VAL A 28 0.98 -8.20 -3.85
C VAL A 28 1.31 -9.69 -3.94
N LEU A 29 1.26 -10.37 -2.80
CA LEU A 29 1.51 -11.81 -2.71
C LEU A 29 0.22 -12.60 -2.95
N GLU A 30 -0.89 -12.17 -2.36
CA GLU A 30 -2.19 -12.82 -2.42
C GLU A 30 -3.30 -11.74 -2.35
N GLY A 31 -4.44 -11.99 -3.01
CA GLY A 31 -5.58 -11.07 -3.03
C GLY A 31 -5.44 -9.88 -3.97
N GLU A 32 -6.25 -8.85 -3.72
CA GLU A 32 -6.27 -7.58 -4.45
C GLU A 32 -6.27 -6.42 -3.45
N ILE A 33 -5.47 -5.39 -3.74
CA ILE A 33 -5.42 -4.17 -2.94
C ILE A 33 -5.75 -2.95 -3.80
N GLU A 34 -6.33 -1.95 -3.16
CA GLU A 34 -6.47 -0.61 -3.71
C GLU A 34 -5.49 0.33 -2.99
N ILE A 35 -4.79 1.16 -3.76
CA ILE A 35 -3.92 2.22 -3.25
C ILE A 35 -4.43 3.56 -3.76
N LEU A 36 -4.85 4.40 -2.82
CA LEU A 36 -5.13 5.80 -3.09
C LEU A 36 -3.81 6.58 -2.92
N TYR A 37 -3.35 7.25 -3.98
CA TYR A 37 -2.12 8.04 -3.96
C TYR A 37 -2.39 9.45 -4.50
N GLY A 38 -2.49 10.40 -3.59
CA GLY A 38 -2.89 11.77 -3.88
C GLY A 38 -4.33 11.86 -4.37
N LYS A 39 -4.53 11.83 -5.69
CA LYS A 39 -5.86 11.85 -6.35
C LYS A 39 -6.10 10.67 -7.28
N GLU A 40 -5.07 9.85 -7.45
CA GLU A 40 -5.10 8.69 -8.34
C GLU A 40 -5.34 7.45 -7.50
N THR A 41 -6.09 6.51 -8.07
CA THR A 41 -6.37 5.21 -7.45
C THR A 41 -5.74 4.12 -8.30
N TYR A 42 -5.02 3.20 -7.67
CA TYR A 42 -4.37 2.07 -8.30
C TYR A 42 -4.90 0.77 -7.70
N ASN A 43 -5.41 -0.11 -8.57
CA ASN A 43 -5.79 -1.46 -8.18
C ASN A 43 -4.67 -2.42 -8.59
N LEU A 44 -4.24 -3.26 -7.65
CA LEU A 44 -3.15 -4.20 -7.84
C LEU A 44 -3.61 -5.60 -7.44
N GLU A 45 -3.43 -6.55 -8.34
CA GLU A 45 -3.72 -7.96 -8.09
C GLU A 45 -2.45 -8.73 -7.73
N ALA A 46 -2.59 -9.96 -7.23
CA ALA A 46 -1.46 -10.83 -6.91
C ALA A 46 -0.46 -10.94 -8.09
N GLY A 47 0.79 -10.61 -7.81
CA GLY A 47 1.87 -10.55 -8.80
C GLY A 47 2.27 -9.14 -9.24
N ASP A 48 1.40 -8.14 -9.01
CA ASP A 48 1.68 -6.75 -9.33
C ASP A 48 2.50 -6.05 -8.23
N SER A 49 3.07 -4.90 -8.59
CA SER A 49 3.84 -4.07 -7.67
C SER A 49 3.69 -2.59 -7.96
N ILE A 50 3.86 -1.78 -6.92
CA ILE A 50 3.97 -0.33 -7.04
C ILE A 50 5.17 0.19 -6.25
N TYR A 51 5.71 1.31 -6.70
CA TYR A 51 6.71 2.08 -5.99
C TYR A 51 6.28 3.55 -5.97
N TYR A 52 6.34 4.19 -4.81
CA TYR A 52 5.96 5.59 -4.68
C TYR A 52 6.71 6.34 -3.56
N ASP A 53 6.70 7.66 -3.66
CA ASP A 53 7.23 8.58 -2.66
C ASP A 53 6.18 8.77 -1.55
N SER A 54 6.52 8.38 -0.33
CA SER A 54 5.58 8.36 0.80
C SER A 54 5.16 9.76 1.28
N VAL A 55 5.79 10.83 0.76
CA VAL A 55 5.41 12.22 1.09
C VAL A 55 4.03 12.57 0.54
N VAL A 56 3.62 11.95 -0.57
CA VAL A 56 2.30 12.18 -1.14
C VAL A 56 1.26 11.46 -0.28
N PRO A 57 0.16 12.12 0.13
CA PRO A 57 -0.88 11.49 0.94
C PRO A 57 -1.41 10.21 0.30
N HIS A 58 -1.39 9.10 1.04
CA HIS A 58 -1.77 7.79 0.52
C HIS A 58 -2.50 6.92 1.53
N ASP A 59 -3.25 5.95 1.03
CA ASP A 59 -3.90 4.88 1.78
C ASP A 59 -3.77 3.56 1.02
N LEU A 60 -3.75 2.45 1.75
CA LEU A 60 -3.72 1.10 1.20
C LEU A 60 -4.68 0.22 2.01
N HIS A 61 -5.59 -0.44 1.31
CA HIS A 61 -6.50 -1.41 1.90
C HIS A 61 -6.79 -2.56 0.92
N ALA A 62 -7.29 -3.67 1.44
CA ALA A 62 -7.77 -4.76 0.59
C ALA A 62 -9.18 -4.42 0.07
N VAL A 63 -9.51 -4.85 -1.15
CA VAL A 63 -10.78 -4.46 -1.79
C VAL A 63 -11.96 -5.20 -1.16
N ASP A 64 -12.11 -6.50 -1.45
CA ASP A 64 -13.27 -7.31 -1.03
C ASP A 64 -12.92 -8.38 0.02
N GLU A 65 -11.76 -9.02 -0.12
CA GLU A 65 -11.27 -10.09 0.75
C GLU A 65 -9.90 -9.74 1.33
N ASP A 66 -9.47 -10.45 2.37
CA ASP A 66 -8.13 -10.28 2.94
C ASP A 66 -7.04 -10.49 1.87
N ALA A 67 -6.03 -9.62 1.88
CA ALA A 67 -4.88 -9.67 1.00
C ALA A 67 -3.58 -9.80 1.79
N LYS A 68 -2.51 -10.18 1.11
CA LYS A 68 -1.17 -10.27 1.68
C LYS A 68 -0.18 -9.55 0.79
N ILE A 69 0.64 -8.70 1.39
CA ILE A 69 1.65 -7.92 0.65
C ILE A 69 3.05 -8.10 1.25
N MET A 70 4.06 -7.90 0.41
CA MET A 70 5.40 -7.56 0.86
C MET A 70 5.60 -6.05 0.68
N ALA A 71 5.79 -5.35 1.80
CA ALA A 71 6.13 -3.94 1.81
C ALA A 71 7.62 -3.76 2.11
N VAL A 72 8.30 -2.90 1.38
CA VAL A 72 9.66 -2.45 1.70
C VAL A 72 9.61 -0.95 1.93
N VAL A 73 9.89 -0.53 3.15
CA VAL A 73 9.83 0.86 3.57
C VAL A 73 11.25 1.42 3.69
N TYR A 74 11.50 2.59 3.12
CA TYR A 74 12.72 3.35 3.33
C TYR A 74 12.37 4.69 3.97
N THR A 75 12.97 4.99 5.12
CA THR A 75 12.88 6.28 5.79
C THR A 75 14.28 6.91 5.84
N PRO A 76 14.47 8.15 5.34
CA PRO A 76 15.74 8.86 5.51
C PRO A 76 15.94 9.28 6.97
N TYR A 77 17.18 9.19 7.46
CA TYR A 77 17.60 9.61 8.80
C TYR A 77 18.05 11.07 8.84
#